data_AF-A0A2E3YIM8-F1
#
_entry.id   AF-A0A2E3YIM8-F1
#
_cell.length_a   1.000
_cell.length_b   1.000
_cell.length_c   1.000
_cell.angle_alpha   90.00
_cell.angle_beta   90.00
_cell.angle_gamma   90.00
#
_symmetry.space_group_name_H-M   'P 1'
#
loop_
_entity.id
_entity.type
_entity.pdbx_description
1 polymer ?
#
loop_
_entity_poly.entity_id
_entity_poly.type
_entity_poly.pdbx_seq_one_letter_code
_entity_poly.pdbx_strand_id
1 'polypeptide(L)'
;MRLVAAQSLGDSPVSGKGSHTGDGMSHYDGEIFQTLLQRDGLGSNIVVDILTAAYGSVWIATEGGATRYRPVTSPPKVRITDVVTDEHHGSVQALSIPSTLLAIHFEARSFKTHPANMQFVYRLRGHDETWHSTREHFVEYDGLDFGQYTFELRAIDRDLTYSTEAATVSIDVHPPYDQWALVGLVIVALAFAGVSGVYARRRRDIALTRELEEEVQTAREMQMRLMPERTPGPARL
;
A
#
# COMPACT_ATOMS: atom_id res chain seq x y z
N MET A 1 -10.60 23.77 -22.35
CA MET A 1 -11.10 22.62 -23.13
C MET A 1 -10.73 22.82 -24.59
N ARG A 2 -9.80 22.01 -25.10
CA ARG A 2 -9.45 21.98 -26.53
C ARG A 2 -10.08 20.73 -27.14
N LEU A 3 -10.72 20.91 -28.29
CA LEU A 3 -11.28 19.83 -29.10
C LEU A 3 -10.31 19.60 -30.24
N VAL A 4 -9.91 18.36 -30.45
CA VAL A 4 -9.00 18.00 -31.55
C VAL A 4 -9.58 16.76 -32.21
N ALA A 5 -9.63 16.74 -33.54
CA ALA A 5 -9.78 15.46 -34.23
C ALA A 5 -8.66 14.54 -33.76
N ALA A 6 -8.94 13.28 -33.46
CA ALA A 6 -7.92 12.35 -32.98
C ALA A 6 -6.92 12.06 -34.12
N GLN A 7 -6.04 13.01 -34.39
CA GLN A 7 -4.91 12.87 -35.28
C GLN A 7 -3.69 12.61 -34.43
N SER A 8 -2.93 11.60 -34.85
CA SER A 8 -1.58 11.28 -34.40
C SER A 8 -0.86 12.50 -33.81
N LEU A 9 -0.43 12.38 -32.55
CA LEU A 9 0.49 13.31 -31.92
C LEU A 9 1.71 13.48 -32.85
N GLY A 10 1.80 14.64 -33.50
CA GLY A 10 2.96 15.04 -34.27
C GLY A 10 2.64 15.80 -35.54
N ASP A 11 1.98 16.96 -35.46
CA ASP A 11 2.51 18.16 -36.14
C ASP A 11 1.80 19.47 -35.78
N SER A 12 2.55 20.55 -36.02
CA SER A 12 2.32 21.96 -35.68
C SER A 12 0.99 22.61 -36.13
N PRO A 13 0.64 23.80 -35.59
CA PRO A 13 -0.63 24.47 -35.82
C PRO A 13 -0.58 25.28 -37.11
N VAL A 14 -1.04 24.72 -38.23
CA VAL A 14 -1.40 25.52 -39.42
C VAL A 14 -2.68 24.99 -40.01
N SER A 15 -3.62 25.91 -40.25
CA SER A 15 -4.83 25.70 -41.02
C SER A 15 -4.59 24.80 -42.25
N GLY A 16 -5.25 23.65 -42.31
CA GLY A 16 -5.28 22.83 -43.52
C GLY A 16 -5.46 21.34 -43.28
N LYS A 17 -6.65 20.83 -43.65
CA LYS A 17 -6.97 19.43 -44.02
C LYS A 17 -6.31 18.35 -43.16
N GLY A 18 -7.05 17.94 -42.13
CA GLY A 18 -6.68 16.81 -41.29
C GLY A 18 -6.79 15.45 -42.00
N SER A 19 -5.76 14.62 -41.84
CA SER A 19 -5.74 13.18 -42.17
C SER A 19 -6.92 12.43 -41.55
N HIS A 20 -7.66 11.68 -42.37
CA HIS A 20 -8.81 10.85 -41.99
C HIS A 20 -8.39 9.51 -41.36
N THR A 21 -7.70 9.56 -40.23
CA THR A 21 -7.54 8.34 -39.41
C THR A 21 -8.81 8.22 -38.57
N GLY A 22 -9.55 7.11 -38.75
CA GLY A 22 -10.87 6.89 -38.15
C GLY A 22 -10.81 6.61 -36.65
N ASP A 23 -10.30 7.56 -35.87
CA ASP A 23 -10.08 7.46 -34.43
C ASP A 23 -11.08 8.30 -33.61
N GLY A 24 -12.07 8.90 -34.28
CA GLY A 24 -13.13 9.69 -33.66
C GLY A 24 -12.68 11.10 -33.27
N MET A 25 -13.34 11.65 -32.25
CA MET A 25 -13.12 13.01 -31.77
C MET A 25 -12.59 12.99 -30.34
N SER A 26 -11.46 13.66 -30.08
CA SER A 26 -10.85 13.70 -28.75
C SER A 26 -11.04 15.06 -28.07
N HIS A 27 -11.36 14.99 -26.78
CA HIS A 27 -11.44 16.11 -25.85
C HIS A 27 -10.20 16.10 -24.96
N TYR A 28 -9.63 17.29 -24.72
CA TYR A 28 -8.54 17.49 -23.78
C TYR A 28 -8.82 18.67 -22.85
N ASP A 29 -8.74 18.43 -21.54
CA ASP A 29 -8.89 19.47 -20.50
C ASP A 29 -7.57 20.09 -20.04
N GLY A 30 -6.42 19.52 -20.42
CA GLY A 30 -5.10 19.94 -19.93
C GLY A 30 -4.38 18.81 -19.17
N GLU A 31 -5.11 17.77 -18.77
CA GLU A 31 -4.54 16.62 -18.05
C GLU A 31 -4.98 15.30 -18.71
N ILE A 32 -6.24 15.22 -19.14
CA ILE A 32 -6.89 13.97 -19.55
C ILE A 32 -7.42 14.07 -20.98
N PHE A 33 -7.19 12.99 -21.74
CA PHE A 33 -7.76 12.79 -23.07
C PHE A 33 -8.92 11.81 -23.04
N GLN A 34 -10.08 12.24 -23.54
CA GLN A 34 -11.26 11.40 -23.76
C GLN A 34 -11.60 11.37 -25.25
N THR A 35 -12.00 10.21 -25.78
CA THR A 35 -12.30 10.06 -27.21
C THR A 35 -13.72 9.56 -27.41
N LEU A 36 -14.48 10.27 -28.24
CA LEU A 36 -15.82 9.90 -28.69
C LEU A 36 -15.74 9.16 -30.02
N LEU A 37 -16.32 7.97 -30.06
CA LEU A 37 -16.36 7.10 -31.22
C LEU A 37 -17.81 6.91 -31.73
N GLN A 38 -17.94 6.21 -32.85
CA GLN A 38 -19.22 5.84 -33.45
C GLN A 38 -20.10 5.05 -32.47
N ARG A 39 -19.48 4.16 -31.67
CA ARG A 39 -20.16 3.42 -30.58
C ARG A 39 -20.74 4.33 -29.49
N ASP A 40 -20.25 5.56 -29.36
CA ASP A 40 -20.69 6.53 -28.36
C ASP A 40 -21.77 7.50 -28.91
N GLY A 41 -22.16 7.33 -30.19
CA GLY A 41 -23.20 8.09 -30.86
C GLY A 41 -22.71 9.01 -31.98
N LEU A 42 -21.44 8.94 -32.36
CA LEU A 42 -20.90 9.67 -33.51
C LEU A 42 -21.35 9.03 -34.84
N GLY A 43 -21.57 9.82 -35.89
CA GLY A 43 -22.02 9.29 -37.19
C GLY A 43 -21.00 8.35 -37.87
N SER A 44 -19.71 8.66 -37.75
CA SER A 44 -18.57 7.84 -38.18
C SER A 44 -17.35 8.19 -37.35
N ASN A 45 -16.41 7.26 -37.17
CA ASN A 45 -15.12 7.57 -36.52
C ASN A 45 -14.25 8.50 -37.38
N ILE A 46 -14.58 8.67 -38.67
CA ILE A 46 -13.86 9.58 -39.54
C ILE A 46 -14.49 10.97 -39.39
N VAL A 47 -13.80 11.82 -38.61
CA VAL A 47 -14.18 13.22 -38.40
C VAL A 47 -13.55 14.07 -39.51
N VAL A 48 -14.38 14.85 -40.18
CA VAL A 48 -14.00 15.74 -41.29
C VAL A 48 -13.84 17.18 -40.80
N ASP A 49 -14.74 17.64 -39.93
CA ASP A 49 -14.72 19.00 -39.40
C ASP A 49 -15.40 19.09 -38.03
N ILE A 50 -15.02 20.08 -37.23
CA ILE A 50 -15.59 20.34 -35.90
C ILE A 50 -15.89 21.83 -35.77
N LEU A 51 -17.17 22.17 -35.59
CA LEU A 51 -17.64 23.54 -35.42
C LEU A 51 -18.24 23.72 -34.02
N THR A 52 -17.68 24.64 -33.24
CA THR A 52 -18.27 25.03 -31.95
C THR A 52 -19.39 26.04 -32.20
N ALA A 53 -20.58 25.75 -31.71
CA ALA A 53 -21.77 26.58 -31.84
C ALA A 53 -22.13 27.28 -30.51
N ALA A 54 -23.18 28.11 -30.54
CA ALA A 54 -23.68 28.79 -29.35
C ALA A 54 -24.06 27.81 -28.23
N TYR A 55 -23.97 28.29 -26.99
CA TYR A 55 -24.32 27.55 -25.76
C TYR A 55 -23.53 26.25 -25.54
N GLY A 56 -22.26 26.21 -25.97
CA GLY A 56 -21.35 25.09 -25.71
C GLY A 56 -21.68 23.80 -26.48
N SER A 57 -22.56 23.87 -27.47
CA SER A 57 -22.81 22.74 -28.37
C SER A 57 -21.75 22.66 -29.46
N VAL A 58 -21.40 21.45 -29.87
CA VAL A 58 -20.38 21.19 -30.89
C VAL A 58 -21.04 20.41 -32.03
N TRP A 59 -20.85 20.87 -33.26
CA TRP A 59 -21.21 20.14 -34.46
C TRP A 59 -19.98 19.42 -34.99
N ILE A 60 -20.14 18.13 -35.25
CA ILE A 60 -19.07 17.27 -35.72
C ILE A 60 -19.51 16.75 -37.08
N ALA A 61 -18.83 17.16 -38.14
CA ALA A 61 -19.02 16.60 -39.47
C ALA A 61 -18.20 15.33 -39.58
N THR A 62 -18.86 14.24 -39.97
CA THR A 62 -18.24 12.93 -40.16
C THR A 62 -18.62 12.39 -41.54
N GLU A 63 -17.94 11.34 -42.01
CA GLU A 63 -18.35 10.67 -43.26
C GLU A 63 -19.77 10.08 -43.20
N GLY A 64 -20.29 9.81 -42.00
CA GLY A 64 -21.66 9.33 -41.78
C GLY A 64 -22.72 10.43 -41.64
N GLY A 65 -22.34 11.71 -41.85
CA GLY A 65 -23.21 12.87 -41.65
C GLY A 65 -22.77 13.75 -40.49
N ALA A 66 -23.65 14.63 -40.02
CA ALA A 66 -23.36 15.58 -38.94
C ALA A 66 -23.96 15.14 -37.60
N THR A 67 -23.13 15.10 -36.56
CA THR A 67 -23.56 14.83 -35.18
C THR A 67 -23.49 16.12 -34.36
N ARG A 68 -24.56 16.44 -33.64
CA ARG A 68 -24.55 17.52 -32.66
C ARG A 68 -24.28 16.97 -31.27
N TYR A 69 -23.14 17.32 -30.70
CA TYR A 69 -22.76 16.99 -29.34
C TYR A 69 -23.12 18.14 -28.38
N ARG A 70 -23.72 17.80 -27.24
CA ARG A 70 -24.01 18.74 -26.15
C ARG A 70 -23.55 18.09 -24.84
N PRO A 71 -22.51 18.63 -24.19
CA PRO A 71 -22.12 18.14 -22.87
C PRO A 71 -23.23 18.50 -21.89
N VAL A 72 -23.65 17.52 -21.09
CA VAL A 72 -24.56 17.73 -19.96
C VAL A 72 -23.73 17.51 -18.71
N THR A 73 -23.82 18.34 -17.68
CA THR A 73 -23.04 18.09 -16.46
C THR A 73 -23.82 17.12 -15.57
N SER A 74 -23.37 15.86 -15.49
CA SER A 74 -23.87 14.89 -14.52
C SER A 74 -22.66 14.18 -13.90
N PRO A 75 -22.32 14.49 -12.65
CA PRO A 75 -21.11 13.95 -12.04
C PRO A 75 -21.25 12.42 -11.83
N PRO A 76 -20.26 11.63 -12.25
CA PRO A 76 -20.26 10.20 -12.00
C PRO A 76 -20.13 9.91 -10.50
N LYS A 77 -20.75 8.82 -10.04
CA LYS A 77 -20.57 8.34 -8.66
C LYS A 77 -19.50 7.26 -8.64
N VAL A 78 -18.44 7.48 -7.86
CA VAL A 78 -17.34 6.54 -7.67
C VAL A 78 -17.44 5.85 -6.32
N ARG A 79 -17.01 4.59 -6.24
CA ARG A 79 -16.85 3.85 -4.99
C ARG A 79 -15.63 2.95 -5.08
N ILE A 80 -15.04 2.68 -3.93
CA ILE A 80 -14.05 1.62 -3.76
C ILE A 80 -14.82 0.35 -3.39
N THR A 81 -14.59 -0.73 -4.13
CA THR A 81 -15.35 -1.98 -4.01
C THR A 81 -14.65 -2.97 -3.13
N ASP A 82 -13.34 -3.09 -3.30
CA ASP A 82 -12.53 -4.06 -2.59
C ASP A 82 -11.12 -3.49 -2.36
N VAL A 83 -10.55 -3.82 -1.21
CA VAL A 83 -9.15 -3.57 -0.89
C VAL A 83 -8.53 -4.92 -0.59
N VAL A 84 -7.55 -5.29 -1.39
CA VAL A 84 -6.93 -6.61 -1.38
C VAL A 84 -5.48 -6.44 -0.96
N THR A 85 -5.07 -7.18 0.06
CA THR A 85 -3.66 -7.33 0.43
C THR A 85 -3.28 -8.80 0.37
N ASP A 86 -2.86 -9.41 1.48
CA ASP A 86 -2.80 -10.87 1.60
C ASP A 86 -4.20 -11.48 1.73
N GLU A 87 -5.17 -10.67 2.15
CA GLU A 87 -6.57 -11.03 2.33
C GLU A 87 -7.49 -10.01 1.63
N HIS A 88 -8.72 -10.43 1.31
CA HIS A 88 -9.76 -9.54 0.80
C HIS A 88 -10.45 -8.83 1.97
N HIS A 89 -10.30 -7.51 2.05
CA HIS A 89 -10.90 -6.70 3.12
C HIS A 89 -12.28 -6.14 2.75
N GLY A 90 -12.67 -6.18 1.48
CA GLY A 90 -13.93 -5.61 1.00
C GLY A 90 -13.91 -4.08 0.96
N SER A 91 -15.11 -3.49 0.99
CA SER A 91 -15.29 -2.04 0.98
C SER A 91 -15.10 -1.46 2.39
N VAL A 92 -13.89 -1.02 2.71
CA VAL A 92 -13.53 -0.38 3.99
C VAL A 92 -13.18 1.10 3.81
N GLN A 93 -13.44 1.92 4.83
CA GLN A 93 -13.04 3.35 4.85
C GLN A 93 -11.67 3.58 5.48
N ALA A 94 -11.28 2.69 6.39
CA ALA A 94 -10.00 2.71 7.07
C ALA A 94 -9.49 1.27 7.16
N LEU A 95 -8.21 1.08 6.85
CA LEU A 95 -7.55 -0.22 6.87
C LEU A 95 -6.17 -0.09 7.52
N SER A 96 -5.83 -1.04 8.37
CA SER A 96 -4.53 -1.15 9.04
C SER A 96 -3.87 -2.44 8.57
N ILE A 97 -2.73 -2.34 7.88
CA ILE A 97 -2.08 -3.48 7.24
C ILE A 97 -0.57 -3.51 7.53
N PRO A 98 0.06 -4.69 7.52
CA PRO A 98 1.51 -4.78 7.42
C PRO A 98 2.00 -4.25 6.06
N SER A 99 3.30 -3.97 5.93
CA SER A 99 3.93 -3.59 4.64
C SER A 99 3.91 -4.79 3.68
N THR A 100 2.85 -4.89 2.89
CA THR A 100 2.61 -5.90 1.84
C THR A 100 2.05 -5.25 0.58
N LEU A 101 1.84 -6.03 -0.48
CA LEU A 101 1.22 -5.55 -1.72
C LEU A 101 -0.20 -5.06 -1.42
N LEU A 102 -0.53 -3.86 -1.87
CA LEU A 102 -1.85 -3.26 -1.71
C LEU A 102 -2.51 -3.08 -3.08
N ALA A 103 -3.57 -3.83 -3.34
CA ALA A 103 -4.41 -3.69 -4.52
C ALA A 103 -5.76 -3.07 -4.13
N ILE A 104 -6.16 -2.01 -4.81
CA ILE A 104 -7.43 -1.32 -4.56
C ILE A 104 -8.29 -1.42 -5.80
N HIS A 105 -9.43 -2.09 -5.68
CA HIS A 105 -10.44 -2.22 -6.73
C HIS A 105 -11.52 -1.16 -6.55
N PHE A 106 -11.94 -0.57 -7.66
CA PHE A 106 -12.93 0.48 -7.66
C PHE A 106 -13.82 0.46 -8.90
N GLU A 107 -15.00 1.02 -8.72
CA GLU A 107 -16.00 1.15 -9.77
C GLU A 107 -16.60 2.55 -9.76
N ALA A 108 -16.97 3.01 -10.94
CA ALA A 108 -17.84 4.17 -11.06
C ALA A 108 -19.07 3.86 -11.90
N ARG A 109 -20.13 4.61 -11.64
CA ARG A 109 -21.33 4.60 -12.45
C ARG A 109 -21.62 6.01 -12.94
N SER A 110 -21.74 6.13 -14.26
CA SER A 110 -22.35 7.27 -14.95
C SER A 110 -23.63 6.81 -15.64
N PHE A 111 -24.58 7.72 -15.80
CA PHE A 111 -25.78 7.47 -16.61
C PHE A 111 -25.51 7.53 -18.12
N LYS A 112 -24.37 8.08 -18.54
CA LYS A 112 -24.07 8.32 -19.97
C LYS A 112 -22.97 7.44 -20.52
N THR A 113 -22.04 7.04 -19.68
CA THR A 113 -20.84 6.32 -20.11
C THR A 113 -20.82 4.97 -19.48
N HIS A 114 -20.59 3.98 -20.34
CA HIS A 114 -20.41 2.60 -19.93
C HIS A 114 -19.19 2.50 -19.01
N PRO A 115 -19.23 1.71 -17.92
CA PRO A 115 -18.11 1.58 -16.96
C PRO A 115 -16.75 1.35 -17.63
N ALA A 116 -16.70 0.51 -18.67
CA ALA A 116 -15.49 0.19 -19.44
C ALA A 116 -14.87 1.37 -20.22
N ASN A 117 -15.62 2.46 -20.44
CA ASN A 117 -15.12 3.66 -21.13
C ASN A 117 -14.84 4.81 -20.14
N MET A 118 -15.03 4.59 -18.85
CA MET A 118 -14.73 5.59 -17.84
C MET A 118 -13.22 5.68 -17.63
N GLN A 119 -12.75 6.84 -17.20
CA GLN A 119 -11.37 7.03 -16.79
C GLN A 119 -11.33 7.45 -15.33
N PHE A 120 -10.27 7.06 -14.66
CA PHE A 120 -10.09 7.29 -13.24
C PHE A 120 -8.82 8.09 -13.03
N VAL A 121 -8.87 9.00 -12.07
CA VAL A 121 -7.68 9.66 -11.55
C VAL A 121 -7.58 9.36 -10.08
N TYR A 122 -6.38 8.98 -9.66
CA TYR A 122 -6.11 8.57 -8.30
C TYR A 122 -4.78 9.13 -7.83
N ARG A 123 -4.62 9.17 -6.50
CA ARG A 123 -3.34 9.40 -5.85
C ARG A 123 -3.34 8.79 -4.46
N LEU A 124 -2.18 8.34 -4.01
CA LEU A 124 -1.95 7.93 -2.64
C LEU A 124 -1.23 9.05 -1.88
N ARG A 125 -1.96 9.84 -1.10
CA ARG A 125 -1.34 10.90 -0.29
C ARG A 125 -0.40 10.28 0.73
N GLY A 126 0.84 10.77 0.75
CA GLY A 126 1.94 10.22 1.54
C GLY A 126 2.95 9.43 0.71
N HIS A 127 2.57 9.03 -0.52
CA HIS A 127 3.45 8.33 -1.47
C HIS A 127 3.55 9.09 -2.81
N ASP A 128 2.40 9.47 -3.38
CA ASP A 128 2.33 10.19 -4.66
C ASP A 128 2.26 11.71 -4.45
N GLU A 129 3.06 12.46 -5.21
CA GLU A 129 2.99 13.93 -5.26
C GLU A 129 1.94 14.43 -6.27
N THR A 130 1.74 13.69 -7.36
CA THR A 130 0.87 14.04 -8.48
C THR A 130 -0.29 13.07 -8.65
N TRP A 131 -1.34 13.49 -9.36
CA TRP A 131 -2.42 12.59 -9.75
C TRP A 131 -1.99 11.68 -10.90
N HIS A 132 -2.33 10.41 -10.81
CA HIS A 132 -2.16 9.42 -11.87
C HIS A 132 -3.50 9.12 -12.54
N SER A 133 -3.47 8.81 -13.83
CA SER A 133 -4.68 8.47 -14.59
C SER A 133 -4.64 7.02 -15.06
N THR A 134 -5.75 6.30 -14.92
CA THR A 134 -5.88 4.92 -15.40
C THR A 134 -7.27 4.69 -16.01
N ARG A 135 -7.36 3.71 -16.92
CA ARG A 135 -8.63 3.16 -17.40
C ARG A 135 -8.94 1.82 -16.73
N GLU A 136 -7.99 1.25 -16.01
CA GLU A 136 -8.19 0.04 -15.23
C GLU A 136 -9.07 0.33 -14.01
N HIS A 137 -9.79 -0.70 -13.57
CA HIS A 137 -10.67 -0.66 -12.41
C HIS A 137 -9.95 -1.06 -11.11
N PHE A 138 -8.62 -1.12 -11.15
CA PHE A 138 -7.78 -1.43 -10.00
C PHE A 138 -6.44 -0.70 -10.10
N VAL A 139 -5.81 -0.50 -8.95
CA VAL A 139 -4.44 0.00 -8.83
C VAL A 139 -3.70 -0.82 -7.80
N GLU A 140 -2.40 -1.01 -8.02
CA GLU A 140 -1.53 -1.78 -7.14
C GLU A 140 -0.38 -0.90 -6.66
N TYR A 141 -0.07 -0.99 -5.36
CA TYR A 141 1.07 -0.35 -4.73
C TYR A 141 1.91 -1.43 -4.05
N ASP A 142 3.20 -1.46 -4.36
CA ASP A 142 4.17 -2.34 -3.76
C ASP A 142 5.11 -1.58 -2.81
N GLY A 143 5.64 -2.28 -1.80
CA GLY A 143 6.73 -1.76 -0.98
C GLY A 143 6.44 -0.44 -0.25
N LEU A 144 5.20 -0.20 0.18
CA LEU A 144 4.86 1.00 0.94
C LEU A 144 5.62 1.05 2.27
N ASP A 145 6.27 2.18 2.54
CA ASP A 145 6.93 2.46 3.81
C ASP A 145 5.91 2.55 4.95
N PHE A 146 6.38 2.36 6.18
CA PHE A 146 5.50 2.49 7.36
C PHE A 146 5.02 3.94 7.51
N GLY A 147 3.70 4.11 7.64
CA GLY A 147 3.10 5.43 7.69
C GLY A 147 1.59 5.42 7.42
N GLN A 148 1.03 6.62 7.46
CA GLN A 148 -0.39 6.88 7.24
C GLN A 148 -0.58 7.43 5.84
N TYR A 149 -1.40 6.75 5.05
CA TYR A 149 -1.71 7.12 3.68
C TYR A 149 -3.20 7.37 3.50
N THR A 150 -3.54 8.20 2.52
CA THR A 150 -4.93 8.40 2.11
C THR A 150 -5.02 8.23 0.60
N PHE A 151 -5.65 7.13 0.18
CA PHE A 151 -5.96 6.91 -1.22
C PHE A 151 -7.14 7.79 -1.59
N GLU A 152 -6.97 8.65 -2.59
CA GLU A 152 -8.04 9.49 -3.14
C GLU A 152 -8.31 9.08 -4.59
N LEU A 153 -9.58 8.88 -4.93
CA LEU A 153 -10.03 8.45 -6.24
C LEU A 153 -11.15 9.35 -6.75
N ARG A 154 -11.06 9.75 -8.02
CA ARG A 154 -12.12 10.43 -8.75
C ARG A 154 -12.37 9.75 -10.08
N ALA A 155 -13.63 9.72 -10.48
CA ALA A 155 -14.03 9.22 -11.78
C ALA A 155 -14.25 10.38 -12.75
N ILE A 156 -13.91 10.15 -14.02
CA ILE A 156 -14.05 11.09 -15.12
C ILE A 156 -14.94 10.43 -16.17
N ASP A 157 -16.01 11.15 -16.50
CA ASP A 157 -16.95 10.76 -17.56
C ASP A 157 -16.40 11.10 -18.96
N ARG A 158 -17.00 10.58 -20.03
CA ARG A 158 -16.66 10.89 -21.44
C ARG A 158 -16.71 12.39 -21.77
N ASP A 159 -17.52 13.14 -21.03
CA ASP A 159 -17.70 14.58 -21.16
C ASP A 159 -16.62 15.38 -20.36
N LEU A 160 -15.56 14.72 -19.86
CA LEU A 160 -14.56 15.29 -18.93
C LEU A 160 -15.18 15.87 -17.66
N THR A 161 -16.30 15.30 -17.23
CA THR A 161 -16.95 15.66 -15.97
C THR A 161 -16.39 14.80 -14.84
N TYR A 162 -15.77 15.45 -13.87
CA TYR A 162 -15.22 14.82 -12.67
C TYR A 162 -16.32 14.51 -11.64
N SER A 163 -16.11 13.48 -10.83
CA SER A 163 -16.96 13.20 -9.66
C SER A 163 -16.88 14.33 -8.63
N THR A 164 -18.01 14.74 -8.05
CA THR A 164 -18.08 15.78 -7.02
C THR A 164 -17.50 15.30 -5.69
N GLU A 165 -17.73 14.03 -5.37
CA GLU A 165 -17.19 13.37 -4.20
C GLU A 165 -16.03 12.48 -4.64
N ALA A 166 -14.88 12.65 -3.99
CA ALA A 166 -13.77 11.73 -4.14
C ALA A 166 -13.99 10.54 -3.20
N ALA A 167 -13.82 9.32 -3.70
CA ALA A 167 -13.78 8.15 -2.83
C ALA A 167 -12.41 8.14 -2.13
N THR A 168 -12.44 8.05 -0.80
CA THR A 168 -11.22 8.10 0.02
C THR A 168 -11.12 6.89 0.93
N VAL A 169 -9.93 6.31 1.04
CA VAL A 169 -9.63 5.23 2.00
C VAL A 169 -8.36 5.59 2.77
N SER A 170 -8.44 5.51 4.09
CA SER A 170 -7.30 5.73 4.98
C SER A 170 -6.57 4.41 5.18
N ILE A 171 -5.26 4.38 4.95
CA ILE A 171 -4.44 3.17 5.03
C ILE A 171 -3.33 3.44 6.04
N ASP A 172 -3.27 2.67 7.12
CA ASP A 172 -2.15 2.68 8.07
C ASP A 172 -1.26 1.47 7.82
N VAL A 173 -0.02 1.72 7.41
CA VAL A 173 0.98 0.67 7.18
C VAL A 173 1.88 0.60 8.41
N HIS A 174 1.77 -0.48 9.19
CA HIS A 174 2.52 -0.65 10.44
C HIS A 174 3.48 -1.85 10.41
N PRO A 175 4.54 -1.84 11.23
CA PRO A 175 5.37 -3.02 11.46
C PRO A 175 4.56 -4.18 12.05
N PRO A 176 4.95 -5.45 11.80
CA PRO A 176 4.27 -6.63 12.35
C PRO A 176 4.64 -6.83 13.84
N TYR A 177 4.14 -5.97 14.73
CA TYR A 177 4.49 -5.96 16.16
C TYR A 177 4.22 -7.29 16.87
N ASP A 178 3.17 -8.01 16.47
CA ASP A 178 2.79 -9.29 17.08
C ASP A 178 3.88 -10.36 16.93
N GLN A 179 4.60 -10.36 15.81
CA GLN A 179 5.69 -11.29 15.57
C GLN A 179 6.90 -10.98 16.46
N TRP A 180 7.22 -9.69 16.65
CA TRP A 180 8.33 -9.25 17.49
C TRP A 180 8.06 -9.47 18.99
N ALA A 181 6.81 -9.39 19.43
CA ALA A 181 6.43 -9.65 20.82
C ALA A 181 6.76 -11.09 21.26
N LEU A 182 6.47 -12.09 20.41
CA LEU A 182 6.79 -13.49 20.70
C LEU A 182 8.29 -13.75 20.79
N VAL A 183 9.07 -13.18 19.86
CA VAL A 183 10.54 -13.29 19.91
C VAL A 183 11.09 -12.68 21.19
N GLY A 184 10.59 -11.50 21.58
CA GLY A 184 10.94 -10.86 22.85
C GLY A 184 10.64 -11.76 24.06
N LEU A 185 9.46 -12.39 24.09
CA LEU A 185 9.06 -13.30 25.16
C LEU A 185 9.96 -14.54 25.25
N VAL A 186 10.34 -15.14 24.10
CA VAL A 186 11.26 -16.28 24.05
C VAL A 186 12.65 -15.88 24.58
N ILE A 187 13.17 -14.72 24.20
CA ILE A 187 14.46 -14.21 24.69
C ILE A 187 14.41 -14.03 26.21
N VAL A 188 13.34 -13.45 26.74
CA VAL A 188 13.15 -13.28 28.19
C VAL A 188 13.08 -14.64 28.90
N ALA A 189 12.36 -15.61 28.34
CA ALA A 189 12.27 -16.96 28.88
C ALA A 189 13.63 -17.67 28.89
N LEU A 190 14.41 -17.55 27.81
CA LEU A 190 15.77 -18.10 27.72
C LEU A 190 16.73 -17.42 28.71
N ALA A 191 16.65 -16.10 28.86
CA ALA A 191 17.42 -15.38 29.87
C ALA A 191 17.07 -15.86 31.29
N PHE A 192 15.78 -16.05 31.58
CA PHE A 192 15.32 -16.56 32.87
C PHE A 192 15.76 -18.01 33.12
N ALA A 193 15.68 -18.87 32.11
CA ALA A 193 16.18 -20.25 32.16
C ALA A 193 17.71 -20.29 32.36
N GLY A 194 18.44 -19.38 31.71
CA GLY A 194 19.88 -19.23 31.88
C GLY A 194 20.26 -18.81 33.29
N VAL A 195 19.61 -17.77 33.83
CA VAL A 195 19.84 -17.29 35.20
C VAL A 195 19.48 -18.36 36.23
N SER A 196 18.32 -19.00 36.09
CA SER A 196 17.91 -20.07 37.01
C SER A 196 18.84 -21.29 36.91
N GLY A 197 19.32 -21.63 35.72
CA GLY A 197 20.30 -22.69 35.51
C GLY A 197 21.66 -22.39 36.17
N VAL A 198 22.16 -21.16 36.04
CA VAL A 198 23.39 -20.72 36.73
C VAL A 198 23.19 -20.75 38.25
N TYR A 199 22.03 -20.30 38.73
CA TYR A 199 21.70 -20.31 40.16
C TYR A 199 21.62 -21.74 40.71
N ALA A 200 21.05 -22.67 39.95
CA ALA A 200 21.00 -24.09 40.31
C ALA A 200 22.38 -24.76 40.29
N ARG A 201 23.24 -24.43 39.31
CA ARG A 201 24.63 -24.90 39.27
C ARG A 201 25.43 -24.41 40.47
N ARG A 202 25.38 -23.10 40.77
CA ARG A 202 26.05 -22.53 41.95
C ARG A 202 25.60 -23.21 43.25
N ARG A 203 24.32 -23.56 43.39
CA ARG A 203 23.83 -24.31 44.55
C ARG A 203 24.44 -25.71 44.65
N ARG A 204 24.64 -26.41 43.53
CA ARG A 204 25.30 -27.73 43.50
C ARG A 204 26.78 -27.61 43.86
N ASP A 205 27.46 -26.61 43.31
CA ASP A 205 28.88 -26.39 43.58
C ASP A 205 29.13 -26.08 45.06
N ILE A 206 28.28 -25.25 45.67
CA ILE A 206 28.35 -24.92 47.11
C ILE A 206 28.07 -26.16 47.98
N ALA A 207 27.20 -27.08 47.55
CA ALA A 207 26.93 -28.31 48.30
C ALA A 207 28.12 -29.27 48.26
N LEU A 208 28.73 -29.48 47.09
CA LEU A 208 29.92 -30.31 46.91
C LEU A 208 31.12 -29.79 47.72
N THR A 209 31.34 -28.47 47.76
CA THR A 209 32.43 -27.89 48.55
C THR A 209 32.26 -28.13 50.05
N ARG A 210 31.02 -28.12 50.56
CA ARG A 210 30.76 -28.40 51.99
C ARG A 210 31.07 -29.83 52.36
N GLU A 211 30.71 -30.78 51.51
CA GLU A 211 30.96 -32.21 51.73
C GLU A 211 32.47 -32.51 51.73
N LEU A 212 33.22 -31.92 50.79
CA LEU A 212 34.69 -32.00 50.77
C LEU A 212 35.33 -31.37 52.01
N GLU A 213 34.81 -30.24 52.50
CA GLU A 213 35.30 -29.60 53.73
C GLU A 213 35.05 -30.48 54.96
N GLU A 214 33.90 -31.14 55.06
CA GLU A 214 33.59 -32.08 56.13
C GLU A 214 34.50 -33.32 56.10
N GLU A 215 34.78 -33.90 54.92
CA GLU A 215 35.75 -35.00 54.76
C GLU A 215 37.18 -34.58 55.15
N VAL A 216 37.61 -33.39 54.73
CA VAL A 216 38.94 -32.86 55.07
C VAL A 216 39.05 -32.55 56.56
N GLN A 217 37.98 -32.03 57.19
CA GLN A 217 37.96 -31.78 58.63
C GLN A 217 38.02 -33.08 59.44
N THR A 218 37.21 -34.08 59.08
CA THR A 218 37.22 -35.39 59.74
C THR A 218 38.56 -36.10 59.58
N ALA A 219 39.17 -36.06 58.38
CA ALA A 219 40.51 -36.59 58.16
C ALA A 219 41.57 -35.87 59.02
N ARG A 220 41.50 -34.53 59.14
CA ARG A 220 42.39 -33.75 60.01
C ARG A 220 42.21 -34.08 61.49
N GLU A 221 40.98 -34.23 61.97
CA GLU A 221 40.71 -34.64 63.36
C GLU A 221 41.22 -36.04 63.65
N MET A 222 40.98 -37.00 62.74
CA MET A 222 41.51 -38.36 62.87
C MET A 222 43.05 -38.35 62.90
N GLN A 223 43.68 -37.51 62.06
CA GLN A 223 45.14 -37.37 62.01
C GLN A 223 45.70 -36.73 63.29
N MET A 224 45.05 -35.71 63.86
CA MET A 224 45.45 -35.10 65.13
C MET A 224 45.31 -36.05 66.32
N ARG A 225 44.31 -36.94 66.32
CA ARG A 225 44.17 -37.99 67.35
C ARG A 225 45.22 -39.10 67.27
N LEU A 226 45.84 -39.31 66.11
CA LEU A 226 46.86 -40.34 65.90
C LEU A 226 48.29 -39.81 66.14
N MET A 227 48.48 -38.51 66.42
CA MET A 227 49.79 -37.97 66.79
C MET A 227 50.10 -38.29 68.26
N PRO A 228 51.26 -38.90 68.56
CA PRO A 228 51.67 -39.11 69.95
C PRO A 228 52.07 -37.77 70.59
N GLU A 229 51.57 -37.50 71.79
CA GLU A 229 51.96 -36.33 72.58
C GLU A 229 53.49 -36.30 72.75
N ARG A 230 54.15 -35.27 72.20
CA ARG A 230 55.50 -34.93 72.62
C ARG A 230 55.42 -34.29 74.00
N THR A 231 55.75 -35.08 75.01
CA THR A 231 56.02 -34.60 76.36
C THR A 231 57.27 -33.72 76.35
N PRO A 232 57.22 -32.46 76.83
CA PRO A 232 58.43 -31.68 77.06
C PRO A 232 59.21 -32.32 78.22
N GLY A 233 60.47 -32.69 77.96
CA GLY A 233 61.34 -33.36 78.92
C GLY A 233 61.63 -32.53 80.17
N PRO A 234 62.03 -33.19 81.28
CA PRO A 234 62.08 -32.56 82.60
C PRO A 234 63.15 -31.47 82.68
N ALA A 235 62.80 -30.38 83.37
CA ALA A 235 63.71 -29.31 83.77
C ALA A 235 64.92 -29.88 84.52
N ARG A 236 66.12 -29.51 84.07
CA ARG A 236 67.35 -29.72 84.83
C ARG A 236 67.57 -28.53 85.78
N LEU A 237 68.01 -28.91 86.98
CA LEU A 237 68.26 -28.15 88.22
C LEU A 237 68.92 -26.79 88.04
#